data_AF-A0A1D8USJ1-F1
#
_entry.id   AF-A0A1D8USJ1-F1
#
_cell.length_a   1.000
_cell.length_b   1.000
_cell.length_c   1.000
_cell.angle_alpha   90.00
_cell.angle_beta   90.00
_cell.angle_gamma   90.00
#
_symmetry.space_group_name_H-M   'P 1'
#
loop_
_entity.id
_entity.type
_entity.pdbx_description
1 polymer ?
#
loop_
_entity_poly.entity_id
_entity_poly.type
_entity_poly.pdbx_seq_one_letter_code
_entity_poly.pdbx_strand_id
1 'polypeptide(L)'
;MTAGSLGKWLVVFGTTFNIILCFFSTRGWIHVNNAMIAGIELAIMGIGLYTVRNNVTWSAISIMGLICAYLIGVKMINPGASLKIIHDIGICYIFYQLGRMGSQRYANSAMWLTMWVVLAIGMFELLATNAFGQMFNIWQYYVQKGVISAGTINYGNSTFFRSGDRAGSATRTFFPGLLGPHRVSSVFLEPVSLGNYAAVVFAYCVSVSKNRPGQRHILLYAASLFCVVLGDSRFAFGCCALMAIMRFMPFRRNAWLAFLLPVGIATALLVIGSLNERPGIEPAIVTDDLKGRLLFSARLLDYWNLSQWFAFAPSQVYTSDTGYAYIVNALGLPLSLILLGIFAFHRCVTPEAGLMKTMIAVYFAASLCIGAGAFTIKTSALLWLAYGALDIAPKVRKAGRPWRKPEDMSFATNRG
;
A
#
# COMPACT_ATOMS: atom_id res chain seq x y z
N MET A 1 -25.70 1.73 -9.22
CA MET A 1 -24.47 0.97 -8.89
C MET A 1 -24.47 0.63 -7.41
N THR A 2 -24.15 -0.61 -7.02
CA THR A 2 -23.99 -0.96 -5.59
C THR A 2 -22.71 -0.33 -5.04
N ALA A 3 -22.64 -0.02 -3.73
CA ALA A 3 -21.45 0.58 -3.11
C ALA A 3 -20.17 -0.26 -3.34
N GLY A 4 -20.29 -1.60 -3.28
CA GLY A 4 -19.18 -2.51 -3.61
C GLY A 4 -18.73 -2.44 -5.07
N SER A 5 -19.66 -2.27 -6.01
CA SER A 5 -19.31 -2.06 -7.42
C SER A 5 -18.62 -0.70 -7.65
N LEU A 6 -19.02 0.34 -6.93
CA LEU A 6 -18.37 1.64 -6.99
C LEU A 6 -16.95 1.59 -6.41
N GLY A 7 -16.77 0.97 -5.24
CA GLY A 7 -15.45 0.80 -4.64
C GLY A 7 -14.45 0.11 -5.57
N LYS A 8 -14.89 -0.93 -6.30
CA LYS A 8 -14.09 -1.57 -7.35
C LYS A 8 -13.61 -0.56 -8.41
N TRP A 9 -14.52 0.23 -8.98
CA TRP A 9 -14.18 1.18 -10.05
C TRP A 9 -13.30 2.33 -9.55
N LEU A 10 -13.52 2.81 -8.32
CA LEU A 10 -12.67 3.82 -7.69
C LEU A 10 -11.23 3.31 -7.49
N VAL A 11 -11.06 2.05 -7.10
CA VAL A 11 -9.72 1.44 -7.01
C VAL A 11 -9.05 1.38 -8.38
N VAL A 12 -9.75 0.87 -9.39
CA VAL A 12 -9.20 0.76 -10.76
C VAL A 12 -8.78 2.13 -11.27
N PHE A 13 -9.65 3.14 -11.14
CA PHE A 13 -9.35 4.50 -11.55
C PHE A 13 -8.20 5.10 -10.75
N GLY A 14 -8.14 4.88 -9.43
CA GLY A 14 -7.04 5.29 -8.55
C GLY A 14 -5.69 4.65 -8.92
N THR A 15 -5.69 3.44 -9.48
CA THR A 15 -4.49 2.81 -10.03
C THR A 15 -4.12 3.42 -11.39
N THR A 16 -5.08 3.63 -12.30
CA THR A 16 -4.82 3.94 -13.71
C THR A 16 -4.72 5.42 -14.07
N PHE A 17 -5.22 6.34 -13.25
CA PHE A 17 -5.29 7.74 -13.66
C PHE A 17 -3.91 8.36 -13.94
N ASN A 18 -2.86 7.94 -13.22
CA ASN A 18 -1.52 8.50 -13.38
C ASN A 18 -0.94 8.21 -14.78
N ILE A 19 -1.10 6.98 -15.30
CA ILE A 19 -0.61 6.66 -16.65
C ILE A 19 -1.42 7.40 -17.73
N ILE A 20 -2.72 7.60 -17.51
CA ILE A 20 -3.56 8.40 -18.42
C ILE A 20 -3.09 9.86 -18.46
N LEU A 21 -2.81 10.44 -17.29
CA LEU A 21 -2.26 11.80 -17.22
C LEU A 21 -0.86 11.90 -17.85
N CYS A 22 -0.01 10.88 -17.65
CA CYS A 22 1.30 10.81 -18.27
C CYS A 22 1.19 10.79 -19.81
N PHE A 23 0.24 10.04 -20.36
CA PHE A 23 -0.02 10.05 -21.81
C PHE A 23 -0.40 11.45 -22.32
N PHE A 24 -1.36 12.11 -21.67
CA PHE A 24 -1.80 13.44 -22.08
C PHE A 24 -0.72 14.51 -21.94
N SER A 25 0.10 14.41 -20.88
CA SER A 25 1.29 15.25 -20.69
C SER A 25 2.31 15.05 -21.80
N THR A 26 2.60 13.79 -22.15
CA THR A 26 3.57 13.45 -23.20
C THR A 26 3.15 13.97 -24.58
N ARG A 27 1.83 13.95 -24.88
CA ARG A 27 1.28 14.51 -26.12
C ARG A 27 1.22 16.05 -26.15
N GLY A 28 1.56 16.71 -25.03
CA GLY A 28 1.51 18.16 -24.92
C GLY A 28 0.09 18.74 -24.83
N TRP A 29 -0.94 17.90 -24.64
CA TRP A 29 -2.33 18.36 -24.58
C TRP A 29 -2.65 19.06 -23.26
N ILE A 30 -2.04 18.61 -22.16
CA ILE A 30 -2.28 19.14 -20.81
C ILE A 30 -0.96 19.21 -20.06
N HIS A 31 -0.67 20.35 -19.43
CA HIS A 31 0.45 20.46 -18.50
C HIS A 31 0.03 19.92 -17.12
N VAL A 32 0.60 18.78 -16.71
CA VAL A 32 0.22 18.13 -15.46
C VAL A 32 0.99 18.75 -14.30
N ASN A 33 0.27 19.39 -13.37
CA ASN A 33 0.84 19.91 -12.13
C ASN A 33 0.37 19.09 -10.90
N ASN A 34 1.00 19.32 -9.75
CA ASN A 34 0.64 18.65 -8.48
C ASN A 34 -0.81 18.93 -8.05
N ALA A 35 -1.32 20.14 -8.31
CA ALA A 35 -2.67 20.52 -7.95
C ALA A 35 -3.73 19.68 -8.69
N MET A 36 -3.51 19.38 -9.97
CA MET A 36 -4.42 18.55 -10.77
C MET A 36 -4.44 17.10 -10.29
N ILE A 37 -3.26 16.54 -9.95
CA ILE A 37 -3.16 15.20 -9.38
C ILE A 37 -3.90 15.14 -8.04
N ALA A 38 -3.63 16.09 -7.14
CA ALA A 38 -4.30 16.17 -5.85
C ALA A 38 -5.82 16.37 -6.01
N GLY A 39 -6.26 17.18 -6.98
CA GLY A 39 -7.68 17.39 -7.29
C GLY A 39 -8.39 16.11 -7.73
N ILE A 40 -7.75 15.30 -8.58
CA ILE A 40 -8.28 14.00 -9.00
C ILE A 40 -8.33 13.02 -7.81
N GLU A 41 -7.28 12.95 -6.99
CA GLU A 41 -7.26 12.10 -5.80
C GLU A 41 -8.37 12.50 -4.81
N LEU A 42 -8.54 13.80 -4.57
CA LEU A 42 -9.62 14.34 -3.74
C LEU A 42 -11.01 14.08 -4.33
N ALA A 43 -11.17 14.12 -5.66
CA ALA A 43 -12.43 13.77 -6.31
C ALA A 43 -12.78 12.28 -6.11
N ILE A 44 -11.82 11.38 -6.27
CA ILE A 44 -11.98 9.94 -6.01
C ILE A 44 -12.40 9.71 -4.57
N MET A 45 -11.69 10.35 -3.64
CA MET A 45 -12.00 10.28 -2.21
C MET A 45 -13.36 10.89 -1.88
N GLY A 46 -13.72 12.02 -2.49
CA GLY A 46 -15.00 12.69 -2.29
C GLY A 46 -16.18 11.81 -2.73
N ILE A 47 -16.08 11.15 -3.88
CA ILE A 47 -17.09 10.18 -4.35
C ILE A 47 -17.18 8.98 -3.39
N GLY A 48 -16.03 8.47 -2.93
CA GLY A 48 -15.97 7.40 -1.94
C GLY A 48 -16.63 7.79 -0.61
N LEU A 49 -16.28 8.96 -0.08
CA LEU A 49 -16.81 9.52 1.17
C LEU A 49 -18.33 9.75 1.07
N TYR A 50 -18.79 10.34 -0.03
CA TYR A 50 -20.22 10.52 -0.28
C TYR A 50 -20.97 9.18 -0.22
N THR A 51 -20.37 8.10 -0.73
CA THR A 51 -21.00 6.78 -0.72
C THR A 51 -21.04 6.15 0.67
N VAL A 52 -20.00 6.33 1.48
CA VAL A 52 -19.92 5.74 2.82
C VAL A 52 -20.55 6.61 3.91
N ARG A 53 -20.99 7.84 3.59
CA ARG A 53 -21.47 8.86 4.55
C ARG A 53 -22.46 8.34 5.61
N ASN A 54 -23.39 7.48 5.21
CA ASN A 54 -24.42 6.94 6.10
C ASN A 54 -23.90 5.85 7.06
N ASN A 55 -22.67 5.37 6.86
CA ASN A 55 -22.04 4.35 7.70
C ASN A 55 -20.89 4.92 8.54
N VAL A 56 -20.65 6.23 8.47
CA VAL A 56 -19.62 6.88 9.26
C VAL A 56 -20.11 6.92 10.71
N THR A 57 -19.38 6.26 11.60
CA THR A 57 -19.70 6.23 13.03
C THR A 57 -19.23 7.51 13.70
N TRP A 58 -19.90 7.91 14.78
CA TRP A 58 -19.50 9.08 15.57
C TRP A 58 -18.06 8.95 16.09
N SER A 59 -17.66 7.75 16.51
CA SER A 59 -16.28 7.47 16.93
C SER A 59 -15.26 7.75 15.82
N ALA A 60 -15.57 7.42 14.56
CA ALA A 60 -14.68 7.71 13.43
C ALA A 60 -14.57 9.23 13.19
N ILE A 61 -15.68 9.96 13.31
CA ILE A 61 -15.69 11.43 13.21
C ILE A 61 -14.86 12.05 14.34
N SER A 62 -15.03 11.59 15.58
CA SER A 62 -14.27 12.09 16.72
C SER A 62 -12.77 11.82 16.57
N ILE A 63 -12.38 10.61 16.16
CA ILE A 63 -10.97 10.27 15.92
C ILE A 63 -10.38 11.15 14.82
N MET A 64 -11.08 11.29 13.68
CA MET A 64 -10.63 12.15 12.58
C MET A 64 -10.54 13.61 13.01
N GLY A 65 -11.52 14.11 13.75
CA GLY A 65 -11.53 15.48 14.30
C GLY A 65 -10.34 15.73 15.22
N LEU A 66 -10.02 14.78 16.11
CA LEU A 66 -8.85 14.84 16.99
C LEU A 66 -7.54 14.82 16.20
N ILE A 67 -7.41 13.97 15.17
CA ILE A 67 -6.25 13.93 14.29
C ILE A 67 -6.07 15.27 13.56
N CYS A 68 -7.15 15.80 12.98
CA CYS A 68 -7.11 17.09 12.29
C CYS A 68 -6.74 18.23 13.26
N ALA A 69 -7.34 18.29 14.44
CA ALA A 69 -7.00 19.29 15.45
C ALA A 69 -5.54 19.20 15.90
N TYR A 70 -5.04 17.99 16.15
CA TYR A 70 -3.65 17.75 16.47
C TYR A 70 -2.71 18.21 15.34
N LEU A 71 -3.00 17.85 14.09
CA LEU A 71 -2.18 18.20 12.94
C LEU A 71 -2.20 19.70 12.64
N ILE A 72 -3.31 20.39 12.86
CA ILE A 72 -3.38 21.86 12.79
C ILE A 72 -2.48 22.46 13.88
N GLY A 73 -2.55 21.96 15.11
CA GLY A 73 -1.67 22.40 16.20
C GLY A 73 -0.19 22.18 15.88
N VAL A 74 0.16 21.00 15.35
CA VAL A 74 1.52 20.70 14.89
C VAL A 74 1.93 21.64 13.76
N LYS A 75 1.05 21.93 12.80
CA LYS A 75 1.33 22.86 11.68
C LYS A 75 1.57 24.30 12.15
N MET A 76 0.92 24.73 13.24
CA MET A 76 1.16 26.05 13.83
C MET A 76 2.55 26.16 14.47
N ILE A 77 3.07 25.07 15.05
CA ILE A 77 4.42 25.01 15.65
C ILE A 77 5.49 24.76 14.56
N ASN A 78 5.17 23.87 13.63
CA ASN A 78 6.03 23.45 12.52
C ASN A 78 5.34 23.79 11.18
N PRO A 79 5.59 24.99 10.62
CA PRO A 79 5.05 25.38 9.33
C PRO A 79 5.47 24.45 8.18
N GLY A 80 6.55 23.67 8.34
CA GLY A 80 7.00 22.66 7.38
C GLY A 80 6.21 21.34 7.42
N ALA A 81 5.36 21.12 8.44
CA ALA A 81 4.59 19.89 8.58
C ALA A 81 3.62 19.70 7.39
N SER A 82 3.58 18.51 6.81
CA SER A 82 2.69 18.23 5.67
C SER A 82 1.34 17.70 6.14
N LEU A 83 0.25 18.36 5.73
CA LEU A 83 -1.12 17.90 5.98
C LEU A 83 -1.55 16.76 5.04
N LYS A 84 -0.67 16.30 4.15
CA LYS A 84 -0.93 15.19 3.24
C LYS A 84 -1.34 13.90 3.97
N ILE A 85 -0.88 13.72 5.21
CA ILE A 85 -1.22 12.53 5.98
C ILE A 85 -2.73 12.41 6.28
N ILE A 86 -3.48 13.52 6.33
CA ILE A 86 -4.95 13.50 6.47
C ILE A 86 -5.58 12.80 5.26
N HIS A 87 -5.10 13.13 4.07
CA HIS A 87 -5.50 12.47 2.83
C HIS A 87 -5.16 10.97 2.88
N ASP A 88 -3.94 10.62 3.28
CA ASP A 88 -3.47 9.23 3.34
C ASP A 88 -4.32 8.38 4.32
N ILE A 89 -4.64 8.91 5.51
CA ILE A 89 -5.53 8.26 6.49
C ILE A 89 -6.97 8.19 5.96
N GLY A 90 -7.43 9.21 5.25
CA GLY A 90 -8.74 9.25 4.61
C GLY A 90 -8.92 8.11 3.61
N ILE A 91 -7.91 7.81 2.78
CA ILE A 91 -7.92 6.68 1.85
C ILE A 91 -8.14 5.38 2.62
N CYS A 92 -7.39 5.17 3.72
CA CYS A 92 -7.50 3.97 4.55
C CYS A 92 -8.94 3.73 5.01
N TYR A 93 -9.56 4.77 5.59
CA TYR A 93 -10.92 4.67 6.13
C TYR A 93 -11.98 4.50 5.03
N ILE A 94 -11.95 5.33 3.98
CA ILE A 94 -12.96 5.33 2.92
C ILE A 94 -13.00 3.97 2.21
N PHE A 95 -11.84 3.47 1.78
CA PHE A 95 -11.78 2.21 1.04
C PHE A 95 -12.06 1.01 1.92
N TYR A 96 -11.67 1.04 3.21
CA TYR A 96 -12.08 0.03 4.18
C TYR A 96 -13.60 -0.05 4.31
N GLN A 97 -14.28 1.09 4.46
CA GLN A 97 -15.73 1.12 4.61
C GLN A 97 -16.46 0.74 3.31
N LEU A 98 -15.95 1.15 2.13
CA LEU A 98 -16.43 0.67 0.83
C LEU A 98 -16.29 -0.86 0.71
N GLY A 99 -15.19 -1.42 1.21
CA GLY A 99 -14.96 -2.86 1.28
C GLY A 99 -16.01 -3.56 2.12
N ARG A 100 -16.25 -3.05 3.34
CA ARG A 100 -17.26 -3.56 4.29
C ARG A 100 -18.69 -3.53 3.75
N MET A 101 -19.05 -2.48 3.02
CA MET A 101 -20.36 -2.38 2.36
C MET A 101 -20.48 -3.29 1.13
N GLY A 102 -19.33 -3.72 0.61
CA GLY A 102 -19.23 -4.61 -0.53
C GLY A 102 -19.35 -6.08 -0.16
N SER A 103 -18.73 -6.90 -1.01
CA SER A 103 -18.63 -8.34 -0.85
C SER A 103 -17.22 -8.72 -1.27
N GLN A 104 -16.71 -9.81 -0.72
CA GLN A 104 -15.47 -10.44 -1.17
C GLN A 104 -15.41 -10.62 -2.70
N ARG A 105 -16.55 -10.83 -3.37
CA ARG A 105 -16.61 -10.90 -4.84
C ARG A 105 -16.13 -9.63 -5.53
N TYR A 106 -16.49 -8.45 -5.02
CA TYR A 106 -16.07 -7.17 -5.60
C TYR A 106 -14.58 -6.91 -5.37
N ALA A 107 -14.06 -7.27 -4.20
CA ALA A 107 -12.61 -7.19 -3.93
C ALA A 107 -11.82 -8.14 -4.84
N ASN A 108 -12.26 -9.39 -5.00
CA ASN A 108 -11.62 -10.35 -5.92
C ASN A 108 -11.70 -9.86 -7.38
N SER A 109 -12.84 -9.28 -7.80
CA SER A 109 -12.98 -8.67 -9.12
C SER A 109 -12.06 -7.46 -9.30
N ALA A 110 -11.88 -6.62 -8.29
CA ALA A 110 -10.95 -5.48 -8.32
C ALA A 110 -9.49 -5.95 -8.46
N MET A 111 -9.11 -7.00 -7.70
CA MET A 111 -7.78 -7.61 -7.78
C MET A 111 -7.49 -8.12 -9.20
N TRP A 112 -8.41 -8.89 -9.79
CA TRP A 112 -8.23 -9.39 -11.15
C TRP A 112 -8.21 -8.29 -12.19
N LEU A 113 -9.12 -7.32 -12.12
CA LEU A 113 -9.20 -6.24 -13.09
C LEU A 113 -7.94 -5.38 -13.05
N THR A 114 -7.48 -4.98 -11.86
CA THR A 114 -6.22 -4.23 -11.73
C THR A 114 -5.03 -5.06 -12.18
N MET A 115 -4.99 -6.36 -11.88
CA MET A 115 -3.91 -7.25 -12.32
C MET A 115 -3.85 -7.36 -13.84
N TRP A 116 -5.00 -7.50 -14.51
CA TRP A 116 -5.07 -7.52 -15.97
C TRP A 116 -4.53 -6.23 -16.58
N VAL A 117 -4.93 -5.06 -16.07
CA VAL A 117 -4.41 -3.79 -16.58
C VAL A 117 -2.91 -3.66 -16.32
N VAL A 118 -2.43 -4.02 -15.13
CA VAL A 118 -1.01 -3.97 -14.76
C VAL A 118 -0.17 -4.91 -15.65
N LEU A 119 -0.64 -6.12 -15.91
CA LEU A 119 0.08 -7.05 -16.77
C LEU A 119 0.02 -6.63 -18.24
N ALA A 120 -1.13 -6.17 -18.74
CA ALA A 120 -1.25 -5.74 -20.14
C ALA A 120 -0.28 -4.58 -20.45
N ILE A 121 -0.26 -3.55 -19.59
CA ILE A 121 0.64 -2.41 -19.76
C ILE A 121 2.09 -2.80 -19.47
N GLY A 122 2.34 -3.63 -18.46
CA GLY A 122 3.68 -4.08 -18.11
C GLY A 122 4.32 -4.94 -19.21
N MET A 123 3.53 -5.80 -19.87
CA MET A 123 3.99 -6.57 -21.01
C MET A 123 4.22 -5.70 -22.24
N PHE A 124 3.38 -4.68 -22.47
CA PHE A 124 3.62 -3.70 -23.53
C PHE A 124 4.92 -2.92 -23.30
N GLU A 125 5.18 -2.48 -22.07
CA GLU A 125 6.45 -1.84 -21.69
C GLU A 125 7.66 -2.77 -21.92
N LEU A 126 7.54 -4.05 -21.52
CA LEU A 126 8.62 -5.03 -21.66
C LEU A 126 8.93 -5.36 -23.12
N LEU A 127 7.90 -5.58 -23.95
CA LEU A 127 8.06 -6.02 -25.34
C LEU A 127 8.37 -4.87 -26.30
N ALA A 128 7.95 -3.64 -25.97
CA ALA A 128 8.07 -2.47 -26.83
C ALA A 128 8.56 -1.23 -26.05
N THR A 129 9.69 -1.37 -25.35
CA THR A 129 10.29 -0.32 -24.50
C THR A 129 10.40 1.03 -25.19
N ASN A 130 10.89 1.07 -26.44
CA ASN A 130 11.03 2.32 -27.21
C ASN A 130 9.68 2.98 -27.52
N ALA A 131 8.69 2.21 -27.97
CA ALA A 131 7.36 2.73 -28.27
C ALA A 131 6.66 3.20 -26.99
N PHE A 132 6.83 2.46 -25.89
CA PHE A 132 6.32 2.84 -24.58
C PHE A 132 6.93 4.16 -24.11
N GLY A 133 8.25 4.33 -24.21
CA GLY A 133 8.93 5.57 -23.82
C GLY A 133 8.51 6.79 -24.65
N GLN A 134 8.20 6.60 -25.94
CA GLN A 134 7.65 7.65 -26.80
C GLN A 134 6.20 8.01 -26.46
N MET A 135 5.40 7.04 -26.04
CA MET A 135 4.00 7.26 -25.63
C MET A 135 3.88 7.84 -24.21
N PHE A 136 4.81 7.47 -23.34
CA PHE A 136 4.82 7.82 -21.92
C PHE A 136 6.21 8.35 -21.54
N ASN A 137 6.42 9.65 -21.67
CA ASN A 137 7.63 10.30 -21.17
C ASN A 137 7.51 10.50 -19.65
N ILE A 138 7.87 9.46 -18.92
CA ILE A 138 7.80 9.41 -17.46
C ILE A 138 8.72 10.48 -16.86
N TRP A 139 9.94 10.64 -17.37
CA TRP A 139 10.87 11.64 -16.85
C TRP A 139 10.27 13.05 -16.87
N GLN A 140 9.77 13.48 -18.03
CA GLN A 140 9.14 14.79 -18.19
C GLN A 140 7.90 14.93 -17.30
N TYR A 141 7.09 13.88 -17.19
CA TYR A 141 5.93 13.87 -16.30
C TYR A 141 6.32 14.12 -14.83
N TYR A 142 7.39 13.49 -14.32
CA TYR A 142 7.85 13.68 -12.95
C TYR A 142 8.56 15.02 -12.71
N VAL A 143 9.18 15.61 -13.74
CA VAL A 143 9.70 16.99 -13.70
C VAL A 143 8.56 18.00 -13.64
N GLN A 144 7.52 17.85 -14.46
CA GLN A 144 6.33 18.72 -14.43
C GLN A 144 5.56 18.61 -13.12
N LYS A 145 5.53 17.40 -12.55
CA LYS A 145 5.02 17.14 -11.21
C LYS A 145 5.87 17.79 -10.11
N GLY A 146 7.08 18.28 -10.39
CA GLY A 146 7.95 18.89 -9.40
C GLY A 146 8.52 17.92 -8.36
N VAL A 147 8.47 16.61 -8.63
CA VAL A 147 9.14 15.59 -7.81
C VAL A 147 10.63 15.53 -8.13
N ILE A 148 10.98 15.82 -9.39
CA ILE A 148 12.35 15.96 -9.86
C ILE A 148 12.60 17.45 -10.11
N SER A 149 13.66 18.01 -9.52
CA SER A 149 14.06 19.39 -9.80
C SER A 149 14.41 19.55 -11.27
N ALA A 150 13.94 20.61 -11.92
CA ALA A 150 14.18 20.90 -13.33
C ALA A 150 15.68 21.04 -13.68
N GLY A 151 16.54 21.32 -12.69
CA GLY A 151 18.00 21.36 -12.85
C GLY A 151 18.69 19.99 -12.72
N THR A 152 17.95 18.90 -12.49
CA THR A 152 18.52 17.55 -12.39
C THR A 152 18.89 17.05 -13.78
N ILE A 153 20.19 16.91 -14.04
CA ILE A 153 20.71 16.40 -15.32
C ILE A 153 20.26 14.94 -15.48
N ASN A 154 19.52 14.65 -16.56
CA ASN A 154 19.19 13.30 -16.97
C ASN A 154 20.41 12.66 -17.65
N TYR A 155 21.36 12.18 -16.84
CA TYR A 155 22.61 11.58 -17.34
C TYR A 155 22.40 10.40 -18.31
N GLY A 156 21.21 9.80 -18.37
CA GLY A 156 20.88 8.69 -19.27
C GLY A 156 20.09 9.08 -20.53
N ASN A 157 19.63 10.34 -20.68
CA ASN A 157 18.68 10.75 -21.72
C ASN A 157 17.48 9.79 -21.89
N SER A 158 17.10 9.08 -20.82
CA SER A 158 16.02 8.09 -20.88
C SER A 158 14.69 8.74 -20.56
N THR A 159 13.63 8.29 -21.24
CA THR A 159 12.24 8.71 -20.99
C THR A 159 11.66 8.07 -19.73
N PHE A 160 12.37 7.10 -19.15
CA PHE A 160 11.92 6.31 -18.00
C PHE A 160 12.23 7.00 -16.67
N PHE A 161 11.55 6.59 -15.61
CA PHE A 161 11.86 7.05 -14.26
C PHE A 161 13.30 6.66 -13.88
N ARG A 162 13.96 7.44 -13.00
CA ARG A 162 15.37 7.27 -12.61
C ARG A 162 15.77 5.85 -12.18
N SER A 163 14.80 5.06 -11.69
CA SER A 163 15.02 3.68 -11.24
C SER A 163 14.54 2.60 -12.21
N GLY A 164 14.01 2.98 -13.39
CA GLY A 164 13.54 2.09 -14.46
C GLY A 164 14.66 1.64 -15.40
N ASP A 165 15.63 2.52 -15.69
CA ASP A 165 16.77 2.24 -16.56
C ASP A 165 18.06 2.10 -15.75
N ARG A 166 18.68 0.92 -15.80
CA ARG A 166 19.95 0.61 -15.10
C ARG A 166 21.11 0.46 -16.09
N ALA A 167 21.26 1.43 -16.99
CA ALA A 167 22.39 1.56 -17.91
C ALA A 167 23.71 1.15 -17.23
N GLY A 168 24.23 -0.03 -17.58
CA GLY A 168 25.52 -0.56 -17.11
C GLY A 168 25.51 -1.64 -16.01
N SER A 169 24.37 -2.15 -15.53
CA SER A 169 24.36 -3.20 -14.47
C SER A 169 23.35 -4.32 -14.72
N ALA A 170 23.45 -4.98 -15.88
CA ALA A 170 22.61 -6.12 -16.27
C ALA A 170 22.69 -7.32 -15.30
N THR A 171 23.72 -7.41 -14.46
CA THR A 171 23.89 -8.50 -13.46
C THR A 171 22.98 -8.35 -12.23
N ARG A 172 22.19 -7.28 -12.13
CA ARG A 172 21.42 -6.94 -10.91
C ARG A 172 19.92 -7.19 -11.00
N THR A 173 19.38 -7.57 -12.17
CA THR A 173 17.96 -7.87 -12.40
C THR A 173 17.66 -9.36 -12.24
N PHE A 174 16.42 -9.71 -11.87
CA PHE A 174 15.97 -11.11 -11.92
C PHE A 174 15.90 -11.60 -13.38
N PHE A 175 16.51 -12.75 -13.67
CA PHE A 175 16.56 -13.38 -15.00
C PHE A 175 17.02 -12.45 -16.13
N PRO A 176 18.26 -11.93 -16.06
CA PRO A 176 18.75 -10.93 -17.01
C PRO A 176 18.85 -11.44 -18.45
N GLY A 177 19.00 -12.76 -18.64
CA GLY A 177 19.01 -13.39 -19.96
C GLY A 177 17.65 -13.45 -20.67
N LEU A 178 16.53 -13.24 -19.95
CA LEU A 178 15.17 -13.29 -20.52
C LEU A 178 14.45 -11.93 -20.50
N LEU A 179 14.68 -11.12 -19.46
CA LEU A 179 13.96 -9.86 -19.23
C LEU A 179 14.80 -8.60 -19.50
N GLY A 180 16.09 -8.77 -19.78
CA GLY A 180 17.01 -7.65 -19.99
C GLY A 180 17.28 -6.82 -18.73
N PRO A 181 17.94 -5.66 -18.87
CA PRO A 181 18.28 -4.77 -17.76
C PRO A 181 17.12 -3.83 -17.34
N HIS A 182 15.99 -3.87 -18.06
CA HIS A 182 14.86 -2.95 -17.89
C HIS A 182 13.97 -3.36 -16.71
N ARG A 183 13.64 -2.41 -15.85
CA ARG A 183 12.68 -2.63 -14.74
C ARG A 183 11.32 -2.10 -15.13
N VAL A 184 10.35 -3.00 -15.22
CA VAL A 184 8.98 -2.66 -15.63
C VAL A 184 8.27 -1.86 -14.54
N SER A 185 7.68 -0.74 -14.94
CA SER A 185 6.96 0.20 -14.07
C SER A 185 5.44 0.07 -14.21
N SER A 186 4.98 -0.36 -15.38
CA SER A 186 3.59 -0.54 -15.77
C SER A 186 2.74 0.72 -15.52
N VAL A 187 1.47 0.55 -15.18
CA VAL A 187 0.48 1.58 -14.83
C VAL A 187 1.00 2.55 -13.76
N PHE A 188 1.93 2.10 -12.91
CA PHE A 188 2.40 2.87 -11.76
C PHE A 188 3.45 3.93 -12.11
N LEU A 189 4.07 3.86 -13.29
CA LEU A 189 5.15 4.73 -13.78
C LEU A 189 6.45 4.66 -12.95
N GLU A 190 6.47 3.86 -11.88
CA GLU A 190 7.62 3.57 -11.03
C GLU A 190 7.71 2.06 -10.75
N PRO A 191 8.88 1.42 -10.93
CA PRO A 191 9.04 0.00 -10.62
C PRO A 191 8.83 -0.35 -9.13
N VAL A 192 9.15 0.59 -8.22
CA VAL A 192 8.96 0.40 -6.77
C VAL A 192 7.47 0.30 -6.42
N SER A 193 6.63 1.08 -7.08
CA SER A 193 5.18 1.07 -6.89
C SER A 193 4.55 -0.24 -7.39
N LEU A 194 5.06 -0.82 -8.47
CA LEU A 194 4.66 -2.16 -8.94
C LEU A 194 4.94 -3.25 -7.90
N GLY A 195 6.12 -3.21 -7.27
CA GLY A 195 6.47 -4.15 -6.19
C GLY A 195 5.54 -4.03 -4.98
N ASN A 196 5.19 -2.81 -4.58
CA ASN A 196 4.23 -2.56 -3.51
C ASN A 196 2.84 -3.16 -3.83
N TYR A 197 2.33 -2.88 -5.03
CA TYR A 197 1.07 -3.47 -5.50
C TYR A 197 1.11 -5.01 -5.48
N ALA A 198 2.19 -5.61 -5.98
CA ALA A 198 2.34 -7.07 -6.01
C ALA A 198 2.28 -7.69 -4.61
N ALA A 199 2.91 -7.05 -3.62
CA ALA A 199 2.87 -7.49 -2.22
C ALA A 199 1.45 -7.40 -1.63
N VAL A 200 0.68 -6.37 -1.97
CA VAL A 200 -0.74 -6.23 -1.55
C VAL A 200 -1.61 -7.35 -2.12
N VAL A 201 -1.44 -7.67 -3.41
CA VAL A 201 -2.17 -8.77 -4.04
C VAL A 201 -1.78 -10.12 -3.41
N PHE A 202 -0.48 -10.32 -3.12
CA PHE A 202 0.00 -11.51 -2.44
C PHE A 202 -0.61 -11.67 -1.04
N ALA A 203 -0.63 -10.58 -0.25
CA ALA A 203 -1.25 -10.52 1.07
C ALA A 203 -2.72 -10.96 1.03
N TYR A 204 -3.48 -10.47 0.03
CA TYR A 204 -4.87 -10.86 -0.16
C TYR A 204 -5.01 -12.35 -0.49
N CYS A 205 -4.18 -12.87 -1.40
CA CYS A 205 -4.19 -14.28 -1.77
C CYS A 205 -3.90 -15.18 -0.56
N VAL A 206 -2.91 -14.82 0.27
CA VAL A 206 -2.58 -15.53 1.53
C VAL A 206 -3.75 -15.54 2.49
N SER A 207 -4.45 -14.41 2.61
CA SER A 207 -5.57 -14.24 3.53
C SER A 207 -6.81 -15.04 3.13
N VAL A 208 -7.09 -15.15 1.83
CA VAL A 208 -8.31 -15.77 1.30
C VAL A 208 -8.14 -17.25 0.98
N SER A 209 -6.95 -17.68 0.57
CA SER A 209 -6.76 -19.03 0.03
C SER A 209 -7.08 -20.09 1.07
N LYS A 210 -8.07 -20.93 0.78
CA LYS A 210 -8.37 -22.12 1.60
C LYS A 210 -7.74 -23.34 0.95
N ASN A 211 -7.38 -24.33 1.77
CA ASN A 211 -6.89 -25.61 1.27
C ASN A 211 -8.04 -26.47 0.73
N ARG A 212 -8.82 -25.94 -0.21
CA ARG A 212 -9.94 -26.61 -0.90
C ARG A 212 -9.74 -26.48 -2.43
N PRO A 213 -10.04 -27.52 -3.21
CA PRO A 213 -9.95 -27.44 -4.67
C PRO A 213 -10.86 -26.31 -5.19
N GLY A 214 -10.34 -25.48 -6.10
CA GLY A 214 -11.04 -24.31 -6.67
C GLY A 214 -10.94 -23.00 -5.89
N GLN A 215 -10.41 -22.98 -4.66
CA GLN A 215 -10.27 -21.76 -3.83
C GLN A 215 -8.83 -21.33 -3.57
N ARG A 216 -7.87 -21.88 -4.34
CA ARG A 216 -6.43 -21.68 -4.12
C ARG A 216 -5.86 -20.43 -4.79
N HIS A 217 -6.65 -19.71 -5.60
CA HIS A 217 -6.24 -18.47 -6.31
C HIS A 217 -4.83 -18.53 -6.93
N ILE A 218 -4.42 -19.71 -7.44
CA ILE A 218 -3.04 -20.01 -7.85
C ILE A 218 -2.55 -19.06 -8.94
N LEU A 219 -3.42 -18.77 -9.92
CA LEU A 219 -3.08 -17.85 -11.00
C LEU A 219 -2.80 -16.43 -10.51
N LEU A 220 -3.52 -15.97 -9.47
CA LEU A 220 -3.32 -14.63 -8.91
C LEU A 220 -2.02 -14.56 -8.09
N TYR A 221 -1.64 -15.65 -7.43
CA TYR A 221 -0.32 -15.79 -6.81
C TYR A 221 0.80 -15.74 -7.84
N ALA A 222 0.69 -16.53 -8.91
CA ALA A 222 1.68 -16.56 -9.97
C ALA A 222 1.80 -15.19 -10.64
N ALA A 223 0.69 -14.53 -10.93
CA ALA A 223 0.66 -13.18 -11.49
C ALA A 223 1.31 -12.14 -10.55
N SER A 224 1.03 -12.20 -9.25
CA SER A 224 1.67 -11.33 -8.25
C SER A 224 3.18 -11.54 -8.20
N LEU A 225 3.65 -12.79 -8.13
CA LEU A 225 5.08 -13.11 -8.14
C LEU A 225 5.75 -12.71 -9.46
N PHE A 226 5.04 -12.87 -10.58
CA PHE A 226 5.51 -12.40 -11.87
C PHE A 226 5.69 -10.86 -11.88
N CYS A 227 4.75 -10.10 -11.31
CA CYS A 227 4.92 -8.65 -11.12
C CYS A 227 6.11 -8.29 -10.22
N VAL A 228 6.42 -9.09 -9.19
CA VAL A 228 7.62 -8.90 -8.34
C VAL A 228 8.90 -9.04 -9.18
N VAL A 229 8.94 -10.04 -10.05
CA VAL A 229 10.06 -10.29 -10.97
C VAL A 229 10.18 -9.15 -12.00
N LEU A 230 9.07 -8.77 -12.64
CA LEU A 230 9.04 -7.69 -13.64
C LEU A 230 9.51 -6.33 -13.08
N GLY A 231 9.11 -6.00 -11.84
CA GLY A 231 9.54 -4.76 -11.18
C GLY A 231 10.95 -4.82 -10.58
N ASP A 232 11.62 -5.98 -10.63
CA ASP A 232 12.88 -6.28 -9.96
C ASP A 232 12.88 -5.81 -8.49
N SER A 233 11.81 -6.16 -7.77
CA SER A 233 11.59 -5.66 -6.40
C SER A 233 12.04 -6.68 -5.36
N ARG A 234 13.32 -6.58 -4.95
CA ARG A 234 13.88 -7.35 -3.83
C ARG A 234 13.09 -7.16 -2.53
N PHE A 235 12.59 -5.94 -2.33
CA PHE A 235 11.67 -5.60 -1.25
C PHE A 235 10.40 -6.46 -1.29
N ALA A 236 9.69 -6.46 -2.42
CA ALA A 236 8.43 -7.17 -2.54
C ALA A 236 8.63 -8.68 -2.41
N PHE A 237 9.75 -9.21 -2.93
CA PHE A 237 10.12 -10.62 -2.73
C PHE A 237 10.29 -10.96 -1.25
N GLY A 238 11.11 -10.20 -0.51
CA GLY A 238 11.30 -10.41 0.93
C GLY A 238 10.00 -10.27 1.72
N CYS A 239 9.16 -9.30 1.36
CA CYS A 239 7.85 -9.10 1.98
C CYS A 239 6.91 -10.29 1.73
N CYS A 240 6.83 -10.81 0.49
CA CYS A 240 6.03 -11.98 0.15
C CYS A 240 6.53 -13.25 0.86
N ALA A 241 7.86 -13.44 0.95
CA ALA A 241 8.45 -14.56 1.69
C ALA A 241 8.09 -14.50 3.18
N LEU A 242 8.20 -13.33 3.82
CA LEU A 242 7.77 -13.13 5.20
C LEU A 242 6.28 -13.41 5.37
N MET A 243 5.41 -12.90 4.49
CA MET A 243 3.97 -13.21 4.52
C MET A 243 3.68 -14.71 4.41
N ALA A 244 4.41 -15.42 3.55
CA ALA A 244 4.29 -16.85 3.38
C ALA A 244 4.69 -17.60 4.67
N ILE A 245 5.79 -17.22 5.31
CA ILE A 245 6.24 -17.79 6.60
C ILE A 245 5.20 -17.49 7.70
N MET A 246 4.76 -16.24 7.80
CA MET A 246 3.77 -15.80 8.78
C MET A 246 2.45 -16.55 8.67
N ARG A 247 2.08 -17.02 7.47
CA ARG A 247 0.89 -17.85 7.27
C ARG A 247 0.94 -19.15 8.07
N PHE A 248 2.11 -19.74 8.28
CA PHE A 248 2.26 -21.03 8.98
C PHE A 248 2.46 -20.87 10.49
N MET A 249 2.69 -19.66 10.98
CA MET A 249 2.91 -19.42 12.41
C MET A 249 1.62 -19.54 13.24
N PRO A 250 1.69 -20.07 14.48
CA PRO A 250 0.52 -20.24 15.34
C PRO A 250 -0.08 -18.90 15.78
N PHE A 251 0.76 -17.86 15.95
CA PHE A 251 0.35 -16.53 16.42
C PHE A 251 -0.12 -15.57 15.31
N ARG A 252 -0.33 -16.07 14.08
CA ARG A 252 -0.63 -15.28 12.87
C ARG A 252 -1.90 -14.43 12.88
N ARG A 253 -2.70 -14.47 13.95
CA ARG A 253 -3.93 -13.66 14.12
C ARG A 253 -3.88 -12.80 15.38
N ASN A 254 -2.78 -12.84 16.13
CA ASN A 254 -2.64 -12.10 17.37
C ASN A 254 -2.51 -10.60 17.08
N ALA A 255 -3.30 -9.78 17.78
CA ALA A 255 -3.26 -8.32 17.66
C ALA A 255 -1.87 -7.77 18.07
N TRP A 256 -1.25 -8.35 19.09
CA TRP A 256 0.09 -7.96 19.55
C TRP A 256 1.14 -8.12 18.47
N LEU A 257 1.05 -9.16 17.65
CA LEU A 257 1.97 -9.37 16.55
C LEU A 257 1.83 -8.25 15.49
N ALA A 258 0.61 -7.81 15.20
CA ALA A 258 0.36 -6.71 14.26
C ALA A 258 0.88 -5.36 14.80
N PHE A 259 0.90 -5.17 16.12
CA PHE A 259 1.44 -3.98 16.78
C PHE A 259 2.96 -4.01 16.91
N LEU A 260 3.50 -5.11 17.46
CA LEU A 260 4.91 -5.26 17.80
C LEU A 260 5.79 -5.43 16.57
N LEU A 261 5.27 -5.92 15.44
CA LEU A 261 6.10 -6.12 14.25
C LEU A 261 6.59 -4.78 13.65
N PRO A 262 5.73 -3.78 13.34
CA PRO A 262 6.23 -2.49 12.90
C PRO A 262 7.06 -1.76 13.96
N VAL A 263 6.69 -1.87 15.25
CA VAL A 263 7.45 -1.23 16.35
C VAL A 263 8.82 -1.86 16.50
N GLY A 264 8.91 -3.19 16.52
CA GLY A 264 10.17 -3.93 16.67
C GLY A 264 11.13 -3.68 15.52
N ILE A 265 10.63 -3.55 14.29
CA ILE A 265 11.48 -3.16 13.16
C ILE A 265 11.96 -1.71 13.29
N ALA A 266 11.11 -0.77 13.71
CA ALA A 266 11.54 0.60 13.96
C ALA A 266 12.61 0.68 15.05
N THR A 267 12.43 -0.07 16.15
CA THR A 267 13.43 -0.19 17.23
C THR A 267 14.73 -0.83 16.73
N ALA A 268 14.65 -1.87 15.91
CA ALA A 268 15.84 -2.49 15.33
C ALA A 268 16.60 -1.52 14.42
N LEU A 269 15.88 -0.72 13.61
CA LEU A 269 16.50 0.34 12.80
C LEU A 269 17.17 1.41 13.66
N LEU A 270 16.55 1.81 14.77
CA LEU A 270 17.17 2.74 15.72
C LEU A 270 18.47 2.21 16.30
N VAL A 271 18.47 0.95 16.77
CA VAL A 271 19.68 0.30 17.29
C VAL A 271 20.76 0.22 16.22
N ILE A 272 20.41 -0.16 14.99
CA ILE A 272 21.36 -0.19 13.86
C ILE A 272 21.89 1.20 13.54
N GLY A 273 21.04 2.24 13.64
CA GLY A 273 21.38 3.64 13.41
C GLY A 273 22.44 4.11 14.38
N SER A 274 22.16 3.94 15.68
CA SER A 274 23.07 4.27 16.78
C SER A 274 24.41 3.52 16.68
N LEU A 275 24.40 2.23 16.32
CA LEU A 275 25.63 1.45 16.12
C LEU A 275 26.46 1.89 14.90
N ASN A 276 25.88 2.66 13.98
CA ASN A 276 26.54 3.11 12.75
C ASN A 276 26.49 4.64 12.62
N GLU A 277 26.39 5.35 13.75
CA GLU A 277 26.33 6.80 13.80
C GLU A 277 27.60 7.40 13.18
N ARG A 278 27.42 8.51 12.45
CA ARG A 278 28.51 9.33 11.93
C ARG A 278 28.27 10.77 12.38
N PRO A 279 28.89 11.19 13.50
CA PRO A 279 28.67 12.52 14.05
C PRO A 279 28.98 13.61 13.01
N GLY A 280 28.08 14.58 12.86
CA GLY A 280 28.27 15.75 12.00
C GLY A 280 28.06 15.53 10.50
N ILE A 281 27.69 14.33 10.05
CA ILE A 281 27.41 14.05 8.63
C ILE A 281 25.92 13.79 8.45
N GLU A 282 25.26 14.58 7.59
CA GLU A 282 23.86 14.35 7.24
C GLU A 282 23.65 12.96 6.63
N PRO A 283 22.64 12.20 7.09
CA PRO A 283 22.30 10.92 6.48
C PRO A 283 22.03 11.09 4.98
N ALA A 284 22.72 10.31 4.16
CA ALA A 284 22.51 10.26 2.72
C ALA A 284 22.55 8.81 2.22
N ILE A 285 21.88 8.54 1.10
CA ILE A 285 21.90 7.24 0.45
C ILE A 285 23.27 7.06 -0.23
N VAL A 286 24.18 6.36 0.45
CA VAL A 286 25.54 6.08 -0.07
C VAL A 286 25.54 4.99 -1.15
N THR A 287 24.62 4.03 -1.03
CA THR A 287 24.44 2.93 -2.01
C THR A 287 22.95 2.68 -2.23
N ASP A 288 22.50 2.61 -3.49
CA ASP A 288 21.09 2.32 -3.83
C ASP A 288 20.80 0.80 -3.87
N ASP A 289 21.24 0.11 -2.82
CA ASP A 289 20.92 -1.29 -2.53
C ASP A 289 20.09 -1.38 -1.24
N LEU A 290 19.44 -2.53 -1.00
CA LEU A 290 18.60 -2.75 0.19
C LEU A 290 19.34 -2.38 1.48
N LYS A 291 20.59 -2.82 1.64
CA LYS A 291 21.44 -2.50 2.80
C LYS A 291 21.63 -0.99 2.96
N GLY A 292 21.92 -0.28 1.87
CA GLY A 292 22.13 1.17 1.89
C GLY A 292 20.88 1.94 2.27
N ARG A 293 19.72 1.53 1.74
CA ARG A 293 18.42 2.12 2.11
C ARG A 293 18.01 1.84 3.56
N LEU A 294 18.24 0.62 4.06
CA LEU A 294 18.02 0.29 5.46
C LEU A 294 18.92 1.11 6.39
N LEU A 295 20.20 1.26 6.03
CA LEU A 295 21.15 2.07 6.81
C LEU A 295 20.79 3.56 6.78
N PHE A 296 20.30 4.06 5.65
CA PHE A 296 19.80 5.43 5.54
C PHE A 296 18.60 5.66 6.47
N SER A 297 17.60 4.78 6.42
CA SER A 297 16.45 4.83 7.35
C SER A 297 16.87 4.76 8.81
N ALA A 298 17.82 3.88 9.14
CA ALA A 298 18.34 3.71 10.49
C ALA A 298 19.02 4.99 11.01
N ARG A 299 19.95 5.55 10.22
CA ARG A 299 20.67 6.78 10.58
C ARG A 299 19.76 8.00 10.65
N LEU A 300 18.74 8.07 9.79
CA LEU A 300 17.82 9.20 9.80
C LEU A 300 16.98 9.24 11.09
N LEU A 301 16.52 8.08 11.57
CA LEU A 301 15.78 8.01 12.82
C LEU A 301 16.66 8.37 14.02
N ASP A 302 17.92 7.94 14.02
CA ASP A 302 18.90 8.23 15.07
C ASP A 302 19.33 9.70 15.08
N TYR A 303 19.44 10.33 13.90
CA TYR A 303 19.80 11.74 13.75
C TYR A 303 18.77 12.72 14.34
N TRP A 304 17.56 12.25 14.69
CA TRP A 304 16.49 13.13 15.14
C TRP A 304 16.49 13.43 16.63
N ASN A 305 16.33 14.72 16.93
CA ASN A 305 16.08 15.20 18.28
C ASN A 305 14.63 14.96 18.70
N LEU A 306 14.36 15.06 20.01
CA LEU A 306 13.03 14.85 20.58
C LEU A 306 11.94 15.68 19.89
N SER A 307 12.22 16.94 19.53
CA SER A 307 11.25 17.79 18.83
C SER A 307 10.83 17.25 17.46
N GLN A 308 11.73 16.57 16.74
CA GLN A 308 11.41 15.93 15.44
C GLN A 308 10.60 14.65 15.65
N TRP A 309 10.89 13.88 16.70
CA TRP A 309 10.07 12.71 17.10
C TRP A 309 8.63 13.07 17.45
N PHE A 310 8.39 14.28 17.94
CA PHE A 310 7.04 14.80 18.23
C PHE A 310 6.45 15.63 17.07
N ALA A 311 7.12 15.68 15.91
CA ALA A 311 6.76 16.50 14.75
C ALA A 311 6.73 18.03 14.97
N PHE A 312 7.25 18.53 16.09
CA PHE A 312 7.32 19.96 16.41
C PHE A 312 8.42 20.71 15.66
N ALA A 313 9.37 19.99 15.04
CA ALA A 313 10.38 20.55 14.16
C ALA A 313 10.41 19.77 12.84
N PRO A 314 10.68 20.43 11.70
CA PRO A 314 10.81 19.73 10.43
C PRO A 314 12.06 18.85 10.43
N SER A 315 11.98 17.73 9.71
CA SER A 315 13.17 16.98 9.37
C SER A 315 14.07 17.80 8.45
N GLN A 316 15.38 17.81 8.74
CA GLN A 316 16.38 18.45 7.89
C GLN A 316 16.67 17.65 6.61
N VAL A 317 16.33 16.36 6.63
CA VAL A 317 16.61 15.41 5.54
C VAL A 317 15.30 14.96 4.91
N TYR A 318 15.33 14.72 3.61
CA TYR A 318 14.18 14.22 2.87
C TYR A 318 13.69 12.87 3.41
N THR A 319 12.41 12.80 3.80
CA THR A 319 11.84 11.64 4.54
C THR A 319 11.03 10.68 3.67
N SER A 320 10.72 10.99 2.41
CA SER A 320 9.79 10.16 1.62
C SER A 320 10.36 8.81 1.22
N ASP A 321 11.70 8.70 1.16
CA ASP A 321 12.45 7.45 0.93
C ASP A 321 12.57 6.57 2.18
N THR A 322 11.96 6.99 3.30
CA THR A 322 12.00 6.31 4.60
C THR A 322 10.61 6.38 5.23
N GLY A 323 9.78 5.36 5.03
CA GLY A 323 8.38 5.41 5.46
C GLY A 323 8.18 5.61 6.97
N TYR A 324 9.03 5.03 7.83
CA TYR A 324 8.96 5.25 9.28
C TYR A 324 9.17 6.72 9.64
N ALA A 325 10.24 7.31 9.11
CA ALA A 325 10.52 8.72 9.29
C ALA A 325 9.40 9.59 8.68
N TYR A 326 8.88 9.27 7.49
CA TYR A 326 7.75 9.99 6.90
C TYR A 326 6.53 10.06 7.84
N ILE A 327 6.11 8.93 8.43
CA ILE A 327 4.97 8.89 9.35
C ILE A 327 5.28 9.68 10.62
N VAL A 328 6.43 9.44 11.25
CA VAL A 328 6.80 10.10 12.52
C VAL A 328 6.96 11.61 12.33
N ASN A 329 7.54 12.06 11.21
CA ASN A 329 7.65 13.49 10.89
C ASN A 329 6.30 14.14 10.57
N ALA A 330 5.31 13.37 10.11
CA ALA A 330 3.97 13.88 9.80
C ALA A 330 3.00 13.87 11.00
N LEU A 331 3.05 12.82 11.83
CA LEU A 331 2.09 12.58 12.92
C LEU A 331 2.72 12.70 14.31
N GLY A 332 4.04 12.70 14.43
CA GLY A 332 4.72 12.44 15.68
C GLY A 332 4.62 10.97 16.09
N LEU A 333 5.58 10.51 16.89
CA LEU A 333 5.59 9.16 17.43
C LEU A 333 4.34 8.82 18.25
N PRO A 334 3.83 9.69 19.15
CA PRO A 334 2.67 9.34 19.99
C PRO A 334 1.43 9.04 19.16
N LEU A 335 1.07 9.91 18.22
CA LEU A 335 -0.12 9.69 17.39
C LEU A 335 0.08 8.51 16.42
N SER A 336 1.30 8.32 15.91
CA SER A 336 1.63 7.14 15.09
C SER A 336 1.39 5.82 15.83
N LEU A 337 1.82 5.75 17.09
CA LEU A 337 1.60 4.57 17.94
C LEU A 337 0.14 4.38 18.30
N ILE A 338 -0.61 5.46 18.56
CA ILE A 338 -2.06 5.40 18.81
C ILE A 338 -2.79 4.84 17.58
N LEU A 339 -2.49 5.35 16.38
CA LEU A 339 -3.11 4.88 15.15
C LEU A 339 -2.74 3.43 14.83
N LEU A 340 -1.48 3.06 15.04
CA LEU A 340 -1.06 1.66 14.93
C LEU A 340 -1.78 0.77 15.93
N GLY A 341 -1.98 1.24 17.16
CA GLY A 341 -2.76 0.57 18.19
C GLY A 341 -4.22 0.36 17.78
N ILE A 342 -4.89 1.42 17.30
CA ILE A 342 -6.27 1.35 16.79
C ILE A 342 -6.37 0.30 15.69
N PHE A 343 -5.42 0.28 14.74
CA PHE A 343 -5.38 -0.73 13.68
C PHE A 343 -5.13 -2.15 14.21
N ALA A 344 -4.10 -2.34 15.02
CA ALA A 344 -3.67 -3.66 15.49
C ALA A 344 -4.74 -4.32 16.39
N PHE A 345 -5.35 -3.54 17.28
CA PHE A 345 -6.38 -4.00 18.22
C PHE A 345 -7.81 -3.93 17.66
N HIS A 346 -7.99 -3.49 16.41
CA HIS A 346 -9.26 -3.59 15.72
C HIS A 346 -9.77 -5.05 15.73
N ARG A 347 -11.02 -5.24 16.20
CA ARG A 347 -11.66 -6.56 16.28
C ARG A 347 -12.06 -7.01 14.88
N CYS A 348 -11.45 -8.09 14.42
CA CYS A 348 -11.79 -8.69 13.14
C CYS A 348 -12.98 -9.65 13.31
N VAL A 349 -13.96 -9.54 12.42
CA VAL A 349 -15.17 -10.38 12.43
C VAL A 349 -14.89 -11.78 11.87
N THR A 350 -14.00 -11.87 10.88
CA THR A 350 -13.65 -13.13 10.21
C THR A 350 -12.19 -13.51 10.44
N PRO A 351 -11.87 -14.82 10.44
CA PRO A 351 -10.48 -15.27 10.55
C PRO A 351 -9.61 -14.85 9.36
N GLU A 352 -10.21 -14.68 8.17
CA GLU A 352 -9.54 -14.16 6.98
C GLU A 352 -9.17 -12.68 7.14
N ALA A 353 -10.05 -11.85 7.72
CA ALA A 353 -9.72 -10.47 8.06
C ALA A 353 -8.60 -10.39 9.11
N GLY A 354 -8.61 -11.26 10.12
CA GLY A 354 -7.53 -11.36 11.11
C GLY A 354 -6.18 -11.68 10.48
N LEU A 355 -6.16 -12.61 9.51
CA LEU A 355 -4.94 -12.94 8.76
C LEU A 355 -4.49 -11.77 7.87
N MET A 356 -5.44 -11.12 7.17
CA MET A 356 -5.16 -9.95 6.35
C MET A 356 -4.57 -8.80 7.16
N LYS A 357 -5.09 -8.55 8.37
CA LYS A 357 -4.52 -7.56 9.31
C LYS A 357 -3.05 -7.84 9.61
N THR A 358 -2.70 -9.10 9.87
CA THR A 358 -1.30 -9.49 10.09
C THR A 358 -0.47 -9.35 8.81
N MET A 359 -0.99 -9.68 7.64
CA MET A 359 -0.28 -9.45 6.37
C MET A 359 -0.05 -7.96 6.09
N ILE A 360 -1.02 -7.10 6.41
CA ILE A 360 -0.88 -5.63 6.34
C ILE A 360 0.20 -5.15 7.32
N ALA A 361 0.26 -5.71 8.52
CA ALA A 361 1.31 -5.36 9.48
C ALA A 361 2.71 -5.76 8.97
N VAL A 362 2.85 -6.94 8.34
CA VAL A 362 4.10 -7.35 7.67
C VAL A 362 4.43 -6.40 6.52
N TYR A 363 3.43 -6.04 5.72
CA TYR A 363 3.59 -5.10 4.62
C TYR A 363 4.07 -3.73 5.11
N PHE A 364 3.45 -3.15 6.13
CA PHE A 364 3.89 -1.89 6.73
C PHE A 364 5.27 -2.02 7.37
N ALA A 365 5.51 -3.05 8.16
CA ALA A 365 6.80 -3.24 8.83
C ALA A 365 7.95 -3.28 7.82
N ALA A 366 7.77 -3.94 6.67
CA ALA A 366 8.77 -3.99 5.62
C ALA A 366 8.79 -2.72 4.74
N SER A 367 7.63 -2.23 4.29
CA SER A 367 7.54 -1.11 3.34
C SER A 367 8.04 0.19 3.95
N LEU A 368 7.76 0.42 5.23
CA LEU A 368 8.14 1.63 5.93
C LEU A 368 9.66 1.76 6.11
N CYS A 369 10.42 0.68 5.95
CA CYS A 369 11.87 0.74 5.93
C CYS A 369 12.44 1.43 4.67
N ILE A 370 11.70 1.48 3.56
CA ILE A 370 12.23 1.81 2.23
C ILE A 370 11.45 2.93 1.52
N GLY A 371 10.24 3.27 2.00
CA GLY A 371 9.54 4.46 1.52
C GLY A 371 8.06 4.55 1.93
N ALA A 372 7.46 5.71 1.64
CA ALA A 372 6.06 6.01 1.95
C ALA A 372 5.04 5.48 0.91
N GLY A 373 5.48 4.65 -0.04
CA GLY A 373 4.64 4.13 -1.15
C GLY A 373 3.39 3.37 -0.70
N ALA A 374 3.39 2.83 0.52
CA ALA A 374 2.26 2.13 1.14
C ALA A 374 1.01 2.99 1.35
N PHE A 375 1.16 4.33 1.41
CA PHE A 375 0.05 5.26 1.65
C PHE A 375 -0.57 5.85 0.38
N THR A 376 0.04 5.61 -0.78
CA THR A 376 -0.45 6.17 -2.04
C THR A 376 -1.80 5.56 -2.43
N ILE A 377 -2.66 6.34 -3.08
CA ILE A 377 -3.97 5.84 -3.51
C ILE A 377 -3.86 4.63 -4.45
N LYS A 378 -2.78 4.54 -5.23
CA LYS A 378 -2.53 3.48 -6.22
C LYS A 378 -2.52 2.08 -5.58
N THR A 379 -2.06 1.97 -4.33
CA THR A 379 -1.87 0.71 -3.60
C THR A 379 -2.78 0.62 -2.38
N SER A 380 -2.86 1.69 -1.59
CA SER A 380 -3.64 1.77 -0.35
C SER A 380 -5.13 1.54 -0.61
N ALA A 381 -5.69 2.10 -1.69
CA ALA A 381 -7.10 1.92 -2.02
C ALA A 381 -7.49 0.44 -2.19
N LEU A 382 -6.67 -0.35 -2.89
CA LEU A 382 -6.89 -1.78 -3.08
C LEU A 382 -6.71 -2.57 -1.77
N LEU A 383 -5.66 -2.24 -1.00
CA LEU A 383 -5.33 -2.87 0.28
C LEU A 383 -6.51 -2.78 1.27
N TRP A 384 -7.02 -1.57 1.49
CA TRP A 384 -8.08 -1.32 2.46
C TRP A 384 -9.44 -1.79 1.97
N LEU A 385 -9.74 -1.69 0.66
CA LEU A 385 -10.93 -2.31 0.06
C LEU A 385 -10.95 -3.82 0.32
N ALA A 386 -9.80 -4.48 0.12
CA ALA A 386 -9.67 -5.91 0.34
C ALA A 386 -9.83 -6.28 1.82
N TYR A 387 -9.19 -5.55 2.73
CA TYR A 387 -9.33 -5.77 4.18
C TYR A 387 -10.78 -5.62 4.63
N GLY A 388 -11.45 -4.53 4.25
CA GLY A 388 -12.84 -4.29 4.60
C GLY A 388 -13.80 -5.34 4.02
N ALA A 389 -13.54 -5.82 2.80
CA ALA A 389 -14.37 -6.86 2.17
C ALA A 389 -14.24 -8.23 2.85
N LEU A 390 -13.14 -8.49 3.56
CA LEU A 390 -12.96 -9.68 4.38
C LEU A 390 -13.58 -9.50 5.78
N ASP A 391 -13.65 -8.27 6.28
CA ASP A 391 -14.17 -7.94 7.62
C ASP A 391 -15.71 -7.77 7.66
N ILE A 392 -16.43 -8.67 6.98
CA ILE A 392 -17.89 -8.67 6.93
C ILE A 392 -18.41 -9.87 7.71
N ALA A 393 -19.36 -9.63 8.62
CA ALA A 393 -20.08 -10.72 9.29
C ALA A 393 -20.78 -11.60 8.24
N PRO A 394 -20.62 -12.93 8.26
CA PRO A 394 -21.42 -13.78 7.40
C PRO A 394 -22.89 -13.46 7.69
N LYS A 395 -23.63 -12.98 6.68
CA LYS A 395 -25.08 -12.84 6.79
C LYS A 395 -25.58 -14.19 7.26
N VAL A 396 -26.14 -14.25 8.47
CA VAL A 396 -26.81 -15.45 8.98
C VAL A 396 -27.73 -15.88 7.86
N ARG A 397 -27.38 -16.99 7.20
CA ARG A 397 -28.24 -17.63 6.23
C ARG A 397 -29.46 -17.96 7.07
N LYS A 398 -30.56 -17.19 6.94
CA LYS A 398 -31.87 -17.60 7.44
C LYS A 398 -32.19 -18.89 6.69
N ALA A 399 -31.62 -20.00 7.17
CA ALA A 399 -32.00 -21.31 6.78
C ALA A 399 -33.39 -21.46 7.37
N GLY A 400 -34.40 -21.22 6.55
CA GLY A 400 -35.74 -21.72 6.80
C GLY A 400 -35.63 -23.23 6.96
N ARG A 401 -35.49 -23.67 8.20
CA ARG A 401 -36.13 -24.87 8.66
C ARG A 401 -37.08 -24.40 9.75
N PRO A 402 -38.40 -24.44 9.54
CA PRO A 402 -39.29 -24.33 10.67
C PRO A 402 -38.88 -25.44 11.65
N TRP A 403 -38.74 -25.05 12.91
CA TRP A 403 -38.58 -25.96 14.03
C TRP A 403 -39.68 -27.02 13.89
N ARG A 404 -39.33 -28.28 13.56
CA ARG A 404 -40.32 -29.36 13.63
C ARG A 404 -40.69 -29.48 15.11
N LYS A 405 -41.98 -29.35 15.40
CA LYS A 405 -42.49 -29.53 16.75
C LYS A 405 -42.16 -30.96 17.23
N PRO A 406 -42.00 -31.19 18.55
CA PRO A 406 -41.71 -32.52 19.11
C PRO A 406 -42.82 -33.56 18.88
N GLU A 407 -43.97 -33.14 18.33
CA GLU A 407 -45.15 -33.98 18.08
C GLU A 407 -44.93 -35.00 16.94
N ASP A 408 -43.93 -34.80 16.07
CA ASP A 408 -43.62 -35.72 14.96
C ASP A 408 -42.61 -36.83 15.35
N MET A 409 -42.29 -37.02 16.64
CA MET A 409 -41.33 -38.02 17.13
C MET A 409 -41.96 -39.15 17.98
N SER A 410 -43.28 -39.34 17.92
CA SER A 410 -43.92 -40.55 18.41
C SER A 410 -44.33 -41.45 17.23
N PHE A 411 -44.33 -42.76 17.45
CA PHE A 411 -44.51 -43.85 16.46
C PHE A 411 -43.26 -44.29 15.68
N ALA A 412 -42.23 -44.67 16.43
CA ALA A 412 -41.42 -45.83 16.06
C ALA A 412 -41.24 -46.73 17.28
N THR A 413 -42.36 -47.29 17.76
CA THR A 413 -42.35 -48.39 18.71
C THR A 413 -43.26 -49.51 18.21
N ASN A 414 -42.67 -50.70 18.10
CA ASN A 414 -43.27 -52.02 18.00
C ASN A 414 -44.11 -52.35 16.75
N ARG A 415 -43.59 -53.29 15.95
CA ARG A 415 -44.18 -54.63 15.72
C ARG A 415 -43.33 -55.46 14.75
N GLY A 416 -43.15 -56.75 15.08
CA GLY A 416 -42.83 -57.83 14.15
C GLY A 416 -41.40 -58.31 14.18
#